data_AF-A0A357IRT6-F1
#
_entry.id   AF-A0A357IRT6-F1
#
_cell.length_a   1.000
_cell.length_b   1.000
_cell.length_c   1.000
_cell.angle_alpha   90.00
_cell.angle_beta   90.00
_cell.angle_gamma   90.00
#
_symmetry.space_group_name_H-M   'P 1'
#
loop_
_entity.id
_entity.type
_entity.pdbx_description
1 polymer ?
#
loop_
_entity_poly.entity_id
_entity_poly.type
_entity_poly.pdbx_seq_one_letter_code
_entity_poly.pdbx_strand_id
1 'polypeptide(L)'
;MSNPNLKENKLKRFFGVMLRKPIKAISPTLYVKLQYRYITHHKLHLSPPVRYTEKLQYLRLFVYPKWKEVSSCAGRATVRSYVAEKGYGDALIPCLGVYDSFQDIPWEEMPPRFVLKCTHASGWNLLVRDKSKVDRKEEEKRFASWLHRDYGKETMERHYSPIKPQIIAEEWIGDPDHLPVEYKIHVYNGKAKNLYVVTGRGEDIRYTELTIEWESFDG
;
A
#
# COMPACT_ATOMS: atom_id res chain seq x y z
N MET A 1 5.87 -5.21 11.37
CA MET A 1 7.13 -4.74 11.99
C MET A 1 6.83 -4.35 13.43
N SER A 2 7.78 -4.51 14.35
CA SER A 2 7.65 -3.97 15.71
C SER A 2 7.67 -2.46 15.64
N ASN A 3 6.67 -1.79 16.20
CA ASN A 3 6.76 -0.35 16.37
C ASN A 3 7.67 -0.09 17.59
N PRO A 4 8.86 0.50 17.41
CA PRO A 4 9.79 0.75 18.51
C PRO A 4 9.21 1.69 19.57
N ASN A 5 8.19 2.48 19.22
CA ASN A 5 7.51 3.41 20.12
C ASN A 5 6.38 2.74 20.93
N LEU A 6 5.98 1.51 20.61
CA LEU A 6 5.06 0.74 21.44
C LEU A 6 5.86 -0.07 22.47
N LYS A 7 5.70 0.26 23.75
CA LYS A 7 6.17 -0.58 24.89
C LYS A 7 5.35 -1.87 24.93
N GLU A 8 5.62 -2.78 24.00
CA GLU A 8 4.86 -4.02 23.79
C GLU A 8 5.39 -5.15 24.67
N ASN A 9 4.48 -5.88 25.32
CA ASN A 9 4.83 -7.11 26.01
C ASN A 9 5.21 -8.21 24.99
N LYS A 10 6.49 -8.59 24.96
CA LYS A 10 7.06 -9.56 24.02
C LYS A 10 6.34 -10.91 24.03
N LEU A 11 5.85 -11.36 25.19
CA LEU A 11 5.11 -12.61 25.35
C LEU A 11 3.72 -12.52 24.70
N LYS A 12 2.98 -11.44 24.97
CA LYS A 12 1.67 -11.18 24.33
C LYS A 12 1.81 -11.07 22.81
N ARG A 13 2.89 -10.44 22.33
CA ARG A 13 3.22 -10.37 20.90
C ARG A 13 3.44 -11.74 20.30
N PHE A 14 4.23 -12.59 20.96
CA PHE A 14 4.55 -13.93 20.49
C PHE A 14 3.28 -14.77 20.28
N PHE A 15 2.43 -14.89 21.30
CA PHE A 15 1.15 -15.59 21.18
C PHE A 15 0.22 -14.93 20.15
N GLY A 16 0.19 -13.59 20.14
CA GLY A 16 -0.58 -12.80 19.19
C GLY A 16 -0.10 -12.91 17.75
N VAL A 17 1.12 -13.39 17.48
CA VAL A 17 1.64 -13.71 16.13
C VAL A 17 1.28 -15.15 15.76
N MET A 18 1.45 -16.09 16.68
CA MET A 18 1.14 -17.51 16.47
C MET A 18 -0.35 -17.73 16.12
N LEU A 19 -1.26 -17.05 16.82
CA LEU A 19 -2.70 -17.22 16.64
C LEU A 19 -3.27 -16.44 15.43
N ARG A 20 -2.48 -15.63 14.71
CA ARG A 20 -3.03 -14.76 13.63
C ARG A 20 -3.64 -15.53 12.49
N LYS A 21 -2.90 -16.52 11.95
CA LYS A 21 -3.34 -17.30 10.80
C LYS A 21 -4.67 -18.03 11.07
N PRO A 22 -4.81 -18.81 12.16
CA PRO A 22 -6.08 -19.48 12.45
C PRO A 22 -7.22 -18.49 12.71
N ILE A 23 -7.00 -17.43 13.50
CA ILE A 23 -8.06 -16.44 13.78
C ILE A 23 -8.50 -15.73 12.49
N LYS A 24 -7.58 -15.34 11.61
CA LYS A 24 -7.92 -14.74 10.31
C LYS A 24 -8.78 -15.66 9.45
N ALA A 25 -8.50 -16.96 9.46
CA ALA A 25 -9.23 -17.95 8.67
C ALA A 25 -10.65 -18.17 9.21
N ILE A 26 -10.80 -18.27 10.54
CA ILE A 26 -12.08 -18.55 11.20
C ILE A 26 -12.97 -17.30 11.27
N SER A 27 -12.40 -16.17 11.70
CA SER A 27 -13.15 -14.92 11.87
C SER A 27 -12.28 -13.71 11.55
N PRO A 28 -12.29 -13.27 10.27
CA PRO A 28 -11.65 -12.03 9.82
C PRO A 28 -12.03 -10.82 10.68
N THR A 29 -13.32 -10.72 11.04
CA THR A 29 -13.84 -9.65 11.88
C THR A 29 -13.26 -9.69 13.29
N LEU A 30 -13.16 -10.88 13.90
CA LEU A 30 -12.54 -11.01 15.22
C LEU A 30 -11.05 -10.63 15.17
N TYR A 31 -10.34 -11.08 14.13
CA TYR A 31 -8.95 -10.69 13.93
C TYR A 31 -8.80 -9.16 13.87
N VAL A 32 -9.60 -8.48 13.06
CA VAL A 32 -9.54 -7.00 12.93
C VAL A 32 -9.92 -6.32 14.24
N LYS A 33 -10.91 -6.81 15.00
CA LYS A 33 -11.26 -6.29 16.33
C LYS A 33 -10.09 -6.40 17.32
N LEU A 34 -9.43 -7.55 17.36
CA LEU A 34 -8.26 -7.79 18.22
C LEU A 34 -7.08 -6.92 17.81
N GLN A 35 -6.78 -6.84 16.50
CA GLN A 35 -5.73 -5.99 15.95
C GLN A 35 -5.98 -4.51 16.29
N TYR A 36 -7.22 -4.03 16.08
CA TYR A 36 -7.60 -2.66 16.37
C TYR A 36 -7.42 -2.31 17.85
N ARG A 37 -7.87 -3.19 18.77
CA ARG A 37 -7.66 -3.01 20.21
C ARG A 37 -6.20 -3.05 20.61
N TYR A 38 -5.41 -3.88 19.95
CA TYR A 38 -3.98 -3.97 20.19
C TYR A 38 -3.24 -2.68 19.80
N ILE A 39 -3.60 -2.06 18.66
CA ILE A 39 -2.94 -0.86 18.12
C ILE A 39 -3.46 0.43 18.77
N THR A 40 -4.78 0.56 18.94
CA THR A 40 -5.43 1.82 19.36
C THR A 40 -5.80 1.84 20.83
N HIS A 41 -5.67 0.71 21.54
CA HIS A 41 -6.17 0.49 22.90
C HIS A 41 -7.69 0.64 23.09
N HIS A 42 -8.45 0.88 22.02
CA HIS A 42 -9.91 0.98 22.04
C HIS A 42 -10.59 -0.31 21.54
N LYS A 43 -11.80 -0.62 22.04
CA LYS A 43 -12.63 -1.66 21.44
C LYS A 43 -13.16 -1.15 20.10
N LEU A 44 -13.19 -2.02 19.09
CA LEU A 44 -13.70 -1.68 17.76
C LEU A 44 -15.23 -1.85 17.70
N HIS A 45 -15.96 -0.73 17.56
CA HIS A 45 -17.40 -0.72 17.28
C HIS A 45 -17.64 -0.63 15.77
N LEU A 46 -18.32 -1.62 15.18
CA LEU A 46 -18.59 -1.65 13.73
C LEU A 46 -20.03 -1.24 13.39
N SER A 47 -20.95 -1.20 14.36
CA SER A 47 -22.36 -0.89 14.09
C SER A 47 -23.05 -0.32 15.33
N PRO A 48 -23.30 1.01 15.38
CA PRO A 48 -22.68 2.02 14.52
C PRO A 48 -21.19 2.25 14.89
N PRO A 49 -20.33 2.64 13.95
CA PRO A 49 -19.00 3.13 14.27
C PRO A 49 -19.10 4.52 14.93
N VAL A 50 -18.31 4.75 15.99
CA VAL A 50 -18.29 6.00 16.76
C VAL A 50 -17.08 6.85 16.37
N ARG A 51 -15.92 6.23 16.17
CA ARG A 51 -14.68 6.93 15.79
C ARG A 51 -14.45 6.87 14.27
N TYR A 52 -13.75 7.89 13.77
CA TYR A 52 -13.28 7.91 12.37
C TYR A 52 -12.51 6.63 12.01
N THR A 53 -11.59 6.18 12.85
CA THR A 53 -10.80 4.96 12.66
C THR A 53 -11.65 3.69 12.66
N GLU A 54 -12.79 3.67 13.37
CA GLU A 54 -13.74 2.56 13.34
C GLU A 54 -14.52 2.54 12.02
N LYS A 55 -14.91 3.71 11.49
CA LYS A 55 -15.51 3.84 10.15
C LYS A 55 -14.56 3.29 9.09
N LEU A 56 -13.26 3.56 9.16
CA LEU A 56 -12.27 2.99 8.24
C LEU A 56 -12.22 1.46 8.29
N GLN A 57 -12.29 0.86 9.49
CA GLN A 57 -12.33 -0.60 9.62
C GLN A 57 -13.66 -1.19 9.10
N TYR A 58 -14.78 -0.50 9.30
CA TYR A 58 -16.07 -0.89 8.72
C TYR A 58 -16.00 -0.91 7.18
N LEU A 59 -15.48 0.17 6.58
CA LEU A 59 -15.29 0.27 5.13
C LEU A 59 -14.40 -0.86 4.61
N ARG A 60 -13.24 -1.08 5.25
CA ARG A 60 -12.29 -2.15 4.93
C ARG A 60 -12.92 -3.54 4.94
N LEU A 61 -13.77 -3.84 5.92
CA LEU A 61 -14.34 -5.18 6.12
C LEU A 61 -15.57 -5.45 5.26
N PHE A 62 -16.46 -4.47 5.10
CA PHE A 62 -17.81 -4.72 4.59
C PHE A 62 -18.15 -4.00 3.28
N VAL A 63 -17.48 -2.89 2.98
CA VAL A 63 -17.80 -2.02 1.83
C VAL A 63 -16.77 -2.21 0.71
N TYR A 64 -15.51 -1.89 0.97
CA TYR A 64 -14.44 -1.92 -0.03
C TYR A 64 -14.24 -3.27 -0.73
N PRO A 65 -14.39 -4.44 -0.07
CA PRO A 65 -14.26 -5.73 -0.75
C PRO A 65 -15.33 -5.98 -1.83
N LYS A 66 -16.42 -5.21 -1.81
CA LYS A 66 -17.54 -5.33 -2.77
C LYS A 66 -17.53 -4.20 -3.81
N TRP A 67 -16.65 -3.22 -3.65
CA TRP A 67 -16.64 -2.00 -4.45
C TRP A 67 -15.55 -2.07 -5.52
N LYS A 68 -15.95 -2.36 -6.76
CA LYS A 68 -15.03 -2.59 -7.89
C LYS A 68 -14.10 -1.40 -8.15
N GLU A 69 -14.60 -0.18 -8.04
CA GLU A 69 -13.83 1.05 -8.24
C GLU A 69 -12.71 1.17 -7.23
N VAL A 70 -12.90 0.72 -5.97
CA VAL A 70 -11.84 0.71 -4.96
C VAL A 70 -10.73 -0.27 -5.34
N SER A 71 -11.09 -1.47 -5.82
CA SER A 71 -10.11 -2.43 -6.33
C SER A 71 -9.37 -1.91 -7.56
N SER A 72 -10.08 -1.26 -8.49
CA SER A 72 -9.48 -0.66 -9.68
C SER A 72 -8.49 0.44 -9.33
N CYS A 73 -8.83 1.31 -8.36
CA CYS A 73 -7.94 2.36 -7.87
C CYS A 73 -6.75 1.81 -7.05
N ALA A 74 -6.91 0.67 -6.38
CA ALA A 74 -5.83 0.02 -5.65
C ALA A 74 -4.84 -0.72 -6.57
N GLY A 75 -5.31 -1.21 -7.73
CA GLY A 75 -4.48 -1.90 -8.70
C GLY A 75 -3.57 -0.97 -9.47
N ARG A 76 -2.25 -1.22 -9.44
CA ARG A 76 -1.27 -0.30 -10.04
C ARG A 76 -1.39 -0.17 -11.57
N ALA A 77 -1.83 -1.22 -12.25
CA ALA A 77 -2.09 -1.17 -13.68
C ALA A 77 -3.46 -0.53 -13.97
N THR A 78 -4.51 -0.95 -13.26
CA THR A 78 -5.90 -0.53 -13.50
C THR A 78 -6.16 0.93 -13.14
N VAL A 79 -5.49 1.46 -12.12
CA VAL A 79 -5.63 2.87 -11.70
C VAL A 79 -5.20 3.84 -12.80
N ARG A 80 -4.30 3.42 -13.70
CA ARG A 80 -3.79 4.28 -14.78
C ARG A 80 -4.90 4.69 -15.73
N SER A 81 -5.71 3.72 -16.18
CA SER A 81 -6.87 3.99 -17.02
C SER A 81 -7.87 4.90 -16.29
N TYR A 82 -8.15 4.61 -15.02
CA TYR A 82 -9.04 5.44 -14.21
C TYR A 82 -8.56 6.91 -14.12
N VAL A 83 -7.27 7.13 -13.86
CA VAL A 83 -6.68 8.48 -13.76
C VAL A 83 -6.68 9.20 -15.11
N ALA A 84 -6.36 8.49 -16.19
CA ALA A 84 -6.38 9.03 -17.54
C ALA A 84 -7.80 9.45 -17.97
N GLU A 85 -8.81 8.62 -17.68
CA GLU A 85 -10.23 8.93 -17.94
C GLU A 85 -10.73 10.15 -17.14
N LYS A 86 -10.09 10.48 -16.02
CA LYS A 86 -10.36 11.70 -15.24
C LYS A 86 -9.62 12.94 -15.76
N GLY A 87 -8.83 12.82 -16.82
CA GLY A 87 -8.06 13.92 -17.41
C GLY A 87 -6.75 14.23 -16.68
N TYR A 88 -6.26 13.30 -15.83
CA TYR A 88 -5.03 13.49 -15.05
C TYR A 88 -3.93 12.51 -15.47
N GLY A 89 -3.99 11.99 -16.70
CA GLY A 89 -3.00 11.04 -17.22
C GLY A 89 -1.56 11.56 -17.14
N ASP A 90 -1.36 12.87 -17.31
CA ASP A 90 -0.04 13.52 -17.26
C ASP A 90 0.61 13.49 -15.87
N ALA A 91 -0.17 13.23 -14.81
CA ALA A 91 0.36 13.05 -13.46
C ALA A 91 0.86 11.63 -13.18
N LEU A 92 0.62 10.67 -14.09
CA LEU A 92 1.07 9.29 -13.92
C LEU A 92 2.57 9.18 -14.22
N ILE A 93 3.28 8.42 -13.40
CA ILE A 93 4.65 8.01 -13.70
C ILE A 93 4.65 7.26 -15.04
N PRO A 94 5.59 7.51 -15.96
CA PRO A 94 5.68 6.76 -17.20
C PRO A 94 5.77 5.25 -16.94
N CYS A 95 4.96 4.48 -17.67
CA CYS A 95 4.92 3.03 -17.58
C CYS A 95 5.77 2.43 -18.68
N LEU A 96 6.78 1.66 -18.29
CA LEU A 96 7.68 0.95 -19.19
C LEU A 96 7.09 -0.38 -19.68
N GLY A 97 6.10 -0.91 -18.96
CA GLY A 97 5.37 -2.11 -19.38
C GLY A 97 4.61 -2.78 -18.23
N VAL A 98 3.72 -3.71 -18.59
CA VAL A 98 3.02 -4.60 -17.66
C VAL A 98 3.20 -6.03 -18.13
N TYR A 99 3.67 -6.90 -17.23
CA TYR A 99 4.13 -8.24 -17.54
C TYR A 99 3.43 -9.26 -16.64
N ASP A 100 3.13 -10.45 -17.18
CA ASP A 100 2.47 -11.52 -16.41
C ASP A 100 3.48 -12.31 -15.56
N SER A 101 4.75 -12.35 -15.98
CA SER A 101 5.85 -12.96 -15.23
C SER A 101 7.13 -12.10 -15.25
N PHE A 102 8.10 -12.45 -14.40
CA PHE A 102 9.39 -11.74 -14.34
C PHE A 102 10.24 -12.00 -15.58
N GLN A 103 10.05 -13.16 -16.21
CA GLN A 103 10.77 -13.62 -17.40
C GLN A 103 10.32 -12.87 -18.66
N ASP A 104 9.09 -12.34 -18.68
CA ASP A 104 8.57 -11.56 -19.81
C ASP A 104 9.16 -10.15 -19.89
N ILE A 105 9.92 -9.71 -18.87
CA ILE A 105 10.49 -8.36 -18.81
C ILE A 105 11.66 -8.27 -19.81
N PRO A 106 11.62 -7.36 -20.80
CA PRO A 106 12.70 -7.17 -21.77
C PRO A 106 13.87 -6.41 -21.14
N TRP A 107 14.67 -7.11 -20.33
CA TRP A 107 15.74 -6.52 -19.52
C TRP A 107 16.72 -5.67 -20.34
N GLU A 108 17.02 -6.05 -21.58
CA GLU A 108 17.97 -5.32 -22.42
C GLU A 108 17.42 -3.94 -22.86
N GLU A 109 16.10 -3.82 -23.04
CA GLU A 109 15.41 -2.58 -23.42
C GLU A 109 15.13 -1.67 -22.21
N MET A 110 15.13 -2.22 -21.00
CA MET A 110 14.89 -1.44 -19.79
C MET A 110 15.98 -0.38 -19.55
N PRO A 111 15.61 0.83 -19.06
CA PRO A 111 16.59 1.86 -18.74
C PRO A 111 17.56 1.39 -17.64
N PRO A 112 18.68 2.12 -17.42
CA PRO A 112 19.63 1.79 -16.35
C PRO A 112 18.98 1.76 -14.95
N ARG A 113 17.88 2.52 -14.77
CA ARG A 113 17.13 2.66 -13.52
C ARG A 113 15.63 2.61 -13.75
N PHE A 114 14.92 1.84 -12.93
CA PHE A 114 13.46 1.71 -12.99
C PHE A 114 12.94 1.07 -11.70
N VAL A 115 11.63 0.95 -11.56
CA VAL A 115 10.99 0.27 -10.44
C VAL A 115 10.05 -0.80 -10.94
N LEU A 116 10.20 -2.02 -10.44
CA LEU A 116 9.25 -3.12 -10.65
C LEU A 116 8.33 -3.22 -9.43
N LYS A 117 7.03 -3.40 -9.65
CA LYS A 117 6.04 -3.51 -8.58
C LYS A 117 4.98 -4.56 -8.92
N CYS A 118 4.56 -5.37 -7.96
CA CYS A 118 3.37 -6.18 -8.15
C CYS A 118 2.12 -5.28 -8.20
N THR A 119 1.23 -5.52 -9.16
CA THR A 119 0.03 -4.70 -9.39
C THR A 119 -1.02 -4.84 -8.29
N HIS A 120 -1.08 -5.99 -7.63
CA HIS A 120 -2.10 -6.40 -6.67
C HIS A 120 -1.67 -6.26 -5.20
N ALA A 121 -0.60 -5.51 -4.91
CA ALA A 121 -0.01 -5.44 -3.58
C ALA A 121 0.64 -4.09 -3.26
N SER A 122 0.83 -3.86 -1.96
CA SER A 122 1.66 -2.77 -1.44
C SER A 122 2.93 -3.30 -0.78
N GLY A 123 4.07 -2.69 -1.11
CA GLY A 123 5.39 -3.06 -0.61
C GLY A 123 6.07 -4.25 -1.31
N TRP A 124 5.44 -4.85 -2.32
CA TRP A 124 6.07 -5.85 -3.19
C TRP A 124 6.65 -5.14 -4.40
N ASN A 125 7.89 -4.67 -4.24
CA ASN A 125 8.59 -3.85 -5.20
C ASN A 125 10.08 -4.16 -5.22
N LEU A 126 10.71 -3.88 -6.37
CA LEU A 126 12.16 -3.88 -6.56
C LEU A 126 12.54 -2.52 -7.13
N LEU A 127 13.44 -1.83 -6.42
CA LEU A 127 14.01 -0.56 -6.85
C LEU A 127 15.33 -0.86 -7.57
N VAL A 128 15.33 -0.75 -8.90
CA VAL A 128 16.51 -1.00 -9.74
C VAL A 128 17.26 0.32 -9.90
N ARG A 129 18.29 0.54 -9.06
CA ARG A 129 19.19 1.71 -9.15
C ARG A 129 20.33 1.54 -10.15
N ASP A 130 20.63 0.29 -10.47
CA ASP A 130 21.65 -0.11 -11.43
C ASP A 130 21.28 -1.50 -11.94
N LYS A 131 20.76 -1.56 -13.17
CA LYS A 131 20.32 -2.80 -13.82
C LYS A 131 21.41 -3.88 -13.85
N SER A 132 22.68 -3.50 -13.93
CA SER A 132 23.80 -4.44 -13.99
C SER A 132 24.06 -5.18 -12.67
N LYS A 133 23.59 -4.62 -11.54
CA LYS A 133 23.80 -5.17 -10.19
C LYS A 133 22.64 -6.04 -9.70
N VAL A 134 21.59 -6.19 -10.49
CA VAL A 134 20.42 -6.99 -10.11
C VAL A 134 20.73 -8.48 -10.23
N ASP A 135 20.61 -9.22 -9.12
CA ASP A 135 20.56 -10.68 -9.18
C ASP A 135 19.20 -11.11 -9.75
N ARG A 136 19.15 -11.28 -11.07
CA ARG A 136 17.93 -11.63 -11.78
C ARG A 136 17.34 -12.96 -11.30
N LYS A 137 18.16 -13.93 -10.89
CA LYS A 137 17.69 -15.25 -10.44
C LYS A 137 17.03 -15.18 -9.06
N GLU A 138 17.58 -14.38 -8.16
CA GLU A 138 16.95 -14.14 -6.86
C GLU A 138 15.62 -13.40 -7.02
N GLU A 139 15.63 -12.36 -7.85
CA GLU A 139 14.45 -11.51 -8.08
C GLU A 139 13.32 -12.26 -8.78
N GLU A 140 13.64 -13.12 -9.74
CA GLU A 140 12.68 -14.00 -10.40
C GLU A 140 11.92 -14.88 -9.39
N LYS A 141 12.66 -15.52 -8.46
CA LYS A 141 12.04 -16.34 -7.40
C LYS A 141 11.16 -15.50 -6.48
N ARG A 142 11.60 -14.28 -6.15
CA ARG A 142 10.87 -13.35 -5.29
C ARG A 142 9.56 -12.91 -5.93
N PHE A 143 9.59 -12.47 -7.19
CA PHE A 143 8.40 -12.07 -7.93
C PHE A 143 7.46 -13.25 -8.20
N ALA A 144 7.98 -14.43 -8.55
CA ALA A 144 7.16 -15.64 -8.68
C ALA A 144 6.40 -15.94 -7.37
N SER A 145 7.08 -15.85 -6.22
CA SER A 145 6.42 -16.00 -4.91
C SER A 145 5.35 -14.94 -4.67
N TRP A 146 5.61 -13.68 -4.99
CA TRP A 146 4.63 -12.59 -4.81
C TRP A 146 3.41 -12.73 -5.73
N LEU A 147 3.60 -13.10 -7.00
CA LEU A 147 2.52 -13.27 -7.97
C LEU A 147 1.54 -14.39 -7.57
N HIS A 148 2.00 -15.42 -6.87
CA HIS A 148 1.16 -16.52 -6.38
C HIS A 148 0.44 -16.22 -5.04
N ARG A 149 0.68 -15.07 -4.41
CA ARG A 149 0.12 -14.73 -3.09
C ARG A 149 -1.05 -13.77 -3.19
N ASP A 150 -2.08 -14.02 -2.39
CA ASP A 150 -3.23 -13.13 -2.22
C ASP A 150 -2.95 -12.10 -1.12
N TYR A 151 -2.44 -10.94 -1.54
CA TYR A 151 -2.12 -9.82 -0.64
C TYR A 151 -3.32 -9.41 0.22
N GLY A 152 -4.50 -9.27 -0.38
CA GLY A 152 -5.70 -8.82 0.33
C GLY A 152 -6.14 -9.78 1.43
N LYS A 153 -5.99 -11.09 1.21
CA LYS A 153 -6.22 -12.11 2.26
C LYS A 153 -5.12 -12.08 3.31
N GLU A 154 -3.86 -11.87 2.94
CA GLU A 154 -2.77 -11.82 3.90
C GLU A 154 -2.84 -10.60 4.83
N THR A 155 -3.18 -9.43 4.29
CA THR A 155 -3.25 -8.18 5.06
C THR A 155 -4.64 -7.90 5.62
N MET A 156 -5.67 -8.67 5.26
CA MET A 156 -7.08 -8.38 5.53
C MET A 156 -7.58 -7.10 4.85
N GLU A 157 -7.00 -6.77 3.70
CA GLU A 157 -7.43 -5.69 2.80
C GLU A 157 -7.99 -6.31 1.52
N ARG A 158 -9.12 -6.99 1.65
CA ARG A 158 -9.70 -7.84 0.59
C ARG A 158 -10.03 -7.13 -0.73
N HIS A 159 -10.02 -5.79 -0.75
CA HIS A 159 -10.15 -5.03 -1.99
C HIS A 159 -8.96 -5.24 -2.95
N TYR A 160 -7.81 -5.75 -2.47
CA TYR A 160 -6.70 -6.16 -3.34
C TYR A 160 -6.91 -7.52 -4.02
N SER A 161 -7.64 -8.45 -3.39
CA SER A 161 -7.79 -9.84 -3.86
C SER A 161 -8.34 -10.01 -5.28
N PRO A 162 -9.25 -9.17 -5.82
CA PRO A 162 -9.72 -9.31 -7.20
C PRO A 162 -8.78 -8.72 -8.26
N ILE A 163 -7.68 -8.07 -7.89
CA ILE A 163 -6.74 -7.46 -8.83
C ILE A 163 -5.88 -8.56 -9.46
N LYS A 164 -5.79 -8.60 -10.81
CA LYS A 164 -4.94 -9.56 -11.53
C LYS A 164 -3.47 -9.39 -11.08
N PRO A 165 -2.82 -10.43 -10.53
CA PRO A 165 -1.40 -10.40 -10.22
C PRO A 165 -0.56 -10.25 -11.50
N GLN A 166 0.16 -9.13 -11.60
CA GLN A 166 1.08 -8.80 -12.70
C GLN A 166 2.24 -7.98 -12.13
N ILE A 167 3.25 -7.74 -12.95
CA ILE A 167 4.37 -6.84 -12.66
C ILE A 167 4.21 -5.59 -13.51
N ILE A 168 4.19 -4.41 -12.89
CA ILE A 168 4.31 -3.14 -13.60
C ILE A 168 5.74 -2.63 -13.48
N ALA A 169 6.31 -2.19 -14.60
CA ALA A 169 7.57 -1.47 -14.67
C ALA A 169 7.29 0.02 -14.85
N GLU A 170 7.84 0.85 -13.98
CA GLU A 170 7.69 2.30 -14.02
C GLU A 170 9.06 2.96 -14.08
N GLU A 171 9.13 4.13 -14.73
CA GLU A 171 10.35 4.94 -14.73
C GLU A 171 10.77 5.33 -13.30
N TRP A 172 12.09 5.49 -13.13
CA TRP A 172 12.62 6.05 -11.90
C TRP A 172 12.28 7.53 -11.82
N ILE A 173 11.76 7.99 -10.68
CA ILE A 173 11.46 9.40 -10.44
C ILE A 173 12.30 9.95 -9.29
N GLY A 174 12.69 11.21 -9.42
CA GLY A 174 13.46 11.92 -8.40
C GLY A 174 14.89 11.42 -8.27
N ASP A 175 15.47 11.69 -7.11
CA ASP A 175 16.86 11.37 -6.80
C ASP A 175 17.04 9.86 -6.48
N PRO A 176 18.15 9.22 -6.89
CA PRO A 176 18.41 7.80 -6.60
C PRO A 176 18.63 7.48 -5.12
N ASP A 177 19.14 8.45 -4.38
CA ASP A 177 19.60 8.32 -3.00
C ASP A 177 18.53 8.82 -2.01
N HIS A 178 17.65 9.72 -2.44
CA HIS A 178 16.58 10.26 -1.60
C HIS A 178 15.17 9.89 -2.10
N LEU A 179 14.28 9.54 -1.16
CA LEU A 179 12.88 9.26 -1.49
C LEU A 179 12.13 10.54 -1.89
N PRO A 180 11.21 10.48 -2.87
CA PRO A 180 10.41 11.62 -3.26
C PRO A 180 9.54 12.17 -2.12
N VAL A 181 9.26 13.47 -2.20
CA VAL A 181 8.26 14.14 -1.37
C VAL A 181 6.92 13.44 -1.55
N GLU A 182 6.26 13.13 -0.44
CA GLU A 182 4.96 12.46 -0.44
C GLU A 182 3.87 13.43 0.04
N TYR A 183 2.82 13.58 -0.77
CA TYR A 183 1.62 14.33 -0.42
C TYR A 183 0.53 13.36 0.03
N LYS A 184 0.02 13.52 1.26
CA LYS A 184 -1.09 12.70 1.80
C LYS A 184 -2.32 13.58 2.00
N ILE A 185 -3.29 13.49 1.10
CA ILE A 185 -4.52 14.31 1.15
C ILE A 185 -5.64 13.54 1.86
N HIS A 186 -6.28 14.14 2.87
CA HIS A 186 -7.46 13.56 3.50
C HIS A 186 -8.75 14.11 2.90
N VAL A 187 -9.59 13.19 2.46
CA VAL A 187 -10.87 13.47 1.80
C VAL A 187 -12.00 12.99 2.68
N TYR A 188 -12.89 13.91 3.05
CA TYR A 188 -14.06 13.64 3.88
C TYR A 188 -15.32 13.84 3.07
N ASN A 189 -16.10 12.77 2.88
CA ASN A 189 -17.35 12.78 2.11
C ASN A 189 -17.18 13.46 0.72
N GLY A 190 -16.09 13.13 0.03
CA GLY A 190 -15.78 13.67 -1.30
C GLY A 190 -15.11 15.05 -1.32
N LYS A 191 -14.85 15.68 -0.17
CA LYS A 191 -14.16 16.99 -0.10
C LYS A 191 -12.79 16.83 0.54
N ALA A 192 -11.72 17.17 -0.19
CA ALA A 192 -10.39 17.33 0.38
C ALA A 192 -10.41 18.47 1.40
N LYS A 193 -9.75 18.29 2.55
CA LYS A 193 -9.72 19.30 3.62
C LYS A 193 -8.33 19.66 4.09
N ASN A 194 -7.47 18.65 4.24
CA ASN A 194 -6.12 18.84 4.73
C ASN A 194 -5.17 17.87 4.03
N LEU A 195 -3.88 18.17 4.10
CA LEU A 195 -2.82 17.36 3.55
C LEU A 195 -1.59 17.34 4.47
N TYR A 196 -0.83 16.25 4.39
CA TYR A 196 0.54 16.19 4.91
C TYR A 196 1.53 16.28 3.76
N VAL A 197 2.49 17.19 3.87
CA VAL A 197 3.72 17.17 3.07
C VAL A 197 4.77 16.43 3.87
N VAL A 198 5.18 15.27 3.36
CA VAL A 198 6.14 14.39 4.04
C VAL A 198 7.48 14.44 3.32
N THR A 199 8.50 14.93 4.02
CA THR A 199 9.89 15.08 3.52
C THR A 199 10.87 14.28 4.37
N GLY A 200 12.11 14.12 3.90
CA GLY A 200 13.17 13.39 4.62
C GLY A 200 12.87 11.91 4.87
N ARG A 201 12.01 11.30 4.04
CA ARG A 201 11.58 9.91 4.20
C ARG A 201 12.77 8.97 4.05
N GLY A 202 12.93 8.05 5.00
CA GLY A 202 14.06 7.12 5.06
C GLY A 202 15.26 7.64 5.84
N GLU A 203 15.26 8.93 6.19
CA GLU A 203 16.28 9.61 6.99
C GLU A 203 15.59 10.33 8.16
N ASP A 204 15.56 11.67 8.16
CA ASP A 204 14.86 12.50 9.14
C ASP A 204 13.45 12.88 8.63
N ILE A 205 12.47 12.01 8.91
CA ILE A 205 11.11 12.19 8.42
C ILE A 205 10.41 13.39 9.07
N ARG A 206 9.92 14.32 8.24
CA ARG A 206 9.20 15.53 8.68
C ARG A 206 7.80 15.56 8.10
N TYR A 207 6.84 15.94 8.94
CA TYR A 207 5.44 16.10 8.56
C TYR A 207 5.08 17.57 8.67
N THR A 208 4.65 18.17 7.56
CA THR A 208 4.06 19.52 7.55
C THR A 208 2.56 19.36 7.34
N GLU A 209 1.75 19.79 8.31
CA GLU A 209 0.29 19.72 8.27
C GLU A 209 -0.29 21.01 7.71
N LEU A 210 -1.08 20.89 6.64
CA LEU A 210 -1.64 22.04 5.92
C LEU A 210 -3.11 21.80 5.56
N THR A 211 -3.90 22.87 5.45
CA THR A 211 -5.20 22.86 4.75
C THR A 211 -4.98 22.64 3.25
N ILE A 212 -6.05 22.40 2.47
CA ILE A 212 -5.93 22.24 1.00
C ILE A 212 -5.57 23.58 0.33
N GLU A 213 -5.77 24.68 1.04
CA GLU A 213 -5.42 26.07 0.73
C GLU A 213 -3.98 26.43 1.14
N TRP A 214 -3.18 25.44 1.59
CA TRP A 214 -1.77 25.60 2.01
C TRP A 214 -1.57 26.46 3.27
N GLU A 215 -2.57 26.51 4.15
CA GLU A 215 -2.47 27.19 5.44
C GLU A 215 -2.05 26.18 6.53
N SER A 216 -1.11 26.55 7.39
CA SER A 216 -0.78 25.75 8.57
C SER A 216 -1.95 25.71 9.55
N PHE A 217 -2.18 24.57 10.17
CA PHE A 217 -3.16 24.44 11.26
C PHE A 217 -2.60 23.58 12.38
N ASP A 218 -2.92 23.93 13.61
CA ASP A 218 -2.65 23.09 14.77
C ASP A 218 -3.76 22.02 14.82
N GLY A 219 -3.36 20.75 14.71
CA GLY A 219 -4.25 19.59 14.54
C GLY A 219 -5.28 19.35 15.64
#